data_AF-A0A7C5K0T2-F1
#
_entry.id   AF-A0A7C5K0T2-F1
#
_cell.length_a   1.000
_cell.length_b   1.000
_cell.length_c   1.000
_cell.angle_alpha   90.00
_cell.angle_beta   90.00
_cell.angle_gamma   90.00
#
_symmetry.space_group_name_H-M   'P 1'
#
loop_
_entity.id
_entity.type
_entity.pdbx_description
1 polymer ?
#
loop_
_entity_poly.entity_id
_entity_poly.type
_entity_poly.pdbx_seq_one_letter_code
_entity_poly.pdbx_strand_id
1 'polypeptide(L)'
;MALLKRDQPRQIQEPPKEVPPLAREIVERSRIAGHSELPQELPRIAELVESPRPEYPVAREQPSEQLPSSSEEIREVKERLERVEALLRTAAPGRYLVLRDGKILKNIADLRSALVTMSSETFNLHVNFERNDFANWVRNVFLEKELAERLEGATSRAQMIRILNEYFD
;
A
#
# COMPACT_ATOMS: atom_id res chain seq x y z
N MET A 1 59.38 -11.99 -20.31
CA MET A 1 59.23 -12.20 -18.85
C MET A 1 58.79 -10.89 -18.22
N ALA A 2 57.54 -10.81 -17.77
CA ALA A 2 57.04 -9.70 -16.96
C ALA A 2 55.93 -10.24 -16.05
N LEU A 3 56.05 -9.93 -14.76
CA LEU A 3 55.37 -10.57 -13.63
C LEU A 3 53.85 -10.31 -13.59
N LEU A 4 53.12 -11.39 -13.32
CA LEU A 4 51.71 -11.42 -12.93
C LEU A 4 51.53 -10.72 -11.57
N LYS A 5 50.96 -9.51 -11.56
CA LYS A 5 50.58 -8.81 -10.33
C LYS A 5 49.31 -9.47 -9.78
N ARG A 6 49.44 -10.06 -8.58
CA ARG A 6 48.35 -10.66 -7.80
C ARG A 6 47.36 -9.58 -7.36
N ASP A 7 46.09 -9.78 -7.69
CA ASP A 7 44.97 -8.94 -7.26
C ASP A 7 44.65 -9.28 -5.79
N GLN A 8 44.67 -8.28 -4.91
CA GLN A 8 44.34 -8.45 -3.48
C GLN A 8 42.84 -8.19 -3.25
N PRO A 9 42.16 -8.97 -2.40
CA PRO A 9 40.75 -8.75 -2.10
C PRO A 9 40.54 -7.41 -1.37
N ARG A 10 39.60 -6.60 -1.87
CA ARG A 10 39.18 -5.34 -1.25
C ARG A 10 38.64 -5.61 0.15
N GLN A 11 39.27 -5.02 1.17
CA GLN A 11 38.71 -4.99 2.52
C GLN A 11 37.39 -4.22 2.50
N ILE A 12 36.32 -4.89 2.92
CA ILE A 12 35.02 -4.28 3.18
C ILE A 12 35.17 -3.53 4.51
N GLN A 13 35.19 -2.20 4.46
CA GLN A 13 35.10 -1.37 5.67
C GLN A 13 33.68 -1.53 6.23
N GLU A 14 33.58 -1.98 7.49
CA GLU A 14 32.30 -1.97 8.21
C GLU A 14 31.82 -0.51 8.40
N PRO A 15 30.52 -0.22 8.26
CA PRO A 15 29.99 1.10 8.52
C PRO A 15 30.12 1.48 10.01
N PRO A 16 30.32 2.77 10.33
CA PRO A 16 30.51 3.22 11.71
C PRO A 16 29.27 2.96 12.59
N LYS A 17 29.51 2.48 13.82
CA LYS A 17 28.49 2.22 14.86
C LYS A 17 28.00 3.52 15.53
N GLU A 18 27.51 4.48 14.76
CA GLU A 18 26.91 5.68 15.32
C GLU A 18 25.39 5.64 15.20
N VAL A 19 24.74 5.48 16.35
CA VAL A 19 23.29 5.53 16.50
C VAL A 19 22.82 6.98 16.27
N PRO A 20 21.81 7.25 15.43
CA PRO A 20 21.33 8.61 15.15
C PRO A 20 20.89 9.35 16.43
N PRO A 21 21.12 10.69 16.52
CA PRO A 21 20.86 11.49 17.73
C PRO A 21 19.42 11.43 18.27
N LEU A 22 18.44 11.07 17.43
CA LEU A 22 17.03 11.02 17.81
C LEU A 22 16.67 9.86 18.77
N ALA A 23 17.53 8.84 18.87
CA ALA A 23 17.31 7.72 19.79
C ALA A 23 17.76 8.01 21.24
N ARG A 24 18.51 9.10 21.47
CA ARG A 24 18.99 9.49 22.81
C ARG A 24 17.95 10.30 23.61
N GLU A 25 17.00 10.93 22.94
CA GLU A 25 16.02 11.80 23.62
C GLU A 25 14.88 11.03 24.32
N ILE A 26 14.60 9.79 23.90
CA ILE A 26 13.57 8.94 24.54
C ILE A 26 14.07 8.34 25.86
N VAL A 27 15.38 8.06 25.97
CA VAL A 27 15.97 7.43 27.17
C VAL A 27 16.21 8.46 28.29
N GLU A 28 16.57 9.71 27.96
CA GLU A 28 16.91 10.72 28.97
C GLU A 28 15.67 11.35 29.64
N ARG A 29 14.48 11.28 29.00
CA ARG A 29 13.22 11.75 29.61
C ARG A 29 12.69 10.85 30.72
N SER A 30 13.21 9.63 30.87
CA SER A 30 12.81 8.69 31.92
C SER A 30 13.53 8.89 33.27
N ARG A 31 14.34 9.96 33.43
CA ARG A 31 15.18 10.17 34.64
C ARG A 31 14.66 11.22 35.63
N ILE A 32 13.57 11.94 35.36
CA ILE A 32 13.06 12.97 36.27
C ILE A 32 11.69 12.61 36.81
N ALA A 33 11.67 11.75 37.82
CA ALA A 33 10.66 11.74 38.88
C ALA A 33 11.18 10.86 40.02
N GLY A 34 12.06 11.44 40.86
CA GLY A 34 12.34 10.89 42.17
C GLY A 34 11.10 11.09 43.05
N HIS A 35 10.38 10.01 43.34
CA HIS A 35 9.62 9.86 44.57
C HIS A 35 9.66 8.37 44.97
N SER A 36 10.58 8.07 45.88
CA SER A 36 10.52 6.90 46.74
C SER A 36 9.30 7.03 47.66
N GLU A 37 8.38 6.10 47.56
CA GLU A 37 7.74 5.40 48.68
C GLU A 37 6.79 4.34 48.10
N LEU A 38 7.26 3.09 48.04
CA LEU A 38 6.39 1.93 47.83
C LEU A 38 5.65 1.67 49.16
N PRO A 39 4.30 1.65 49.19
CA PRO A 39 3.58 1.20 50.38
C PRO A 39 3.98 -0.25 50.69
N GLN A 40 4.49 -0.48 51.90
CA GLN A 40 5.09 -1.75 52.33
C GLN A 40 4.07 -2.83 52.73
N GLU A 41 2.87 -2.91 52.15
CA GLU A 41 2.01 -4.09 52.37
C GLU A 41 1.28 -4.47 51.08
N LEU A 42 1.84 -5.44 50.35
CA LEU A 42 1.08 -6.19 49.35
C LEU A 42 0.15 -7.16 50.11
N PRO A 43 -1.17 -7.13 49.87
CA PRO A 43 -2.09 -8.09 50.49
C PRO A 43 -1.69 -9.52 50.12
N ARG A 44 -1.83 -10.45 51.06
CA ARG A 44 -1.53 -11.86 50.83
C ARG A 44 -2.41 -12.36 49.69
N ILE A 45 -1.79 -13.05 48.73
CA ILE A 45 -2.37 -13.53 47.45
C ILE A 45 -3.68 -14.36 47.62
N ALA A 46 -4.04 -14.77 48.84
CA ALA A 46 -5.30 -15.46 49.14
C ALA A 46 -6.56 -14.56 49.02
N GLU A 47 -6.45 -13.23 49.06
CA GLU A 47 -7.61 -12.32 49.00
C GLU A 47 -8.00 -11.83 47.59
N LEU A 48 -7.21 -12.14 46.55
CA LEU A 48 -7.49 -11.72 45.17
C LEU A 48 -8.44 -12.65 44.38
N VAL A 49 -8.96 -13.70 45.02
CA VAL A 49 -9.77 -14.73 44.33
C VAL A 49 -11.29 -14.42 44.37
N GLU A 50 -11.74 -13.43 45.14
CA GLU A 50 -13.18 -13.13 45.29
C GLU A 50 -13.59 -11.73 44.81
N SER A 51 -13.01 -11.22 43.72
CA SER A 51 -13.65 -10.13 42.99
C SER A 51 -14.76 -10.70 42.09
N PRO A 52 -16.02 -10.25 42.19
CA PRO A 52 -17.07 -10.66 41.26
C PRO A 52 -16.60 -10.30 39.86
N ARG A 53 -16.58 -11.30 38.95
CA ARG A 53 -16.33 -11.03 37.54
C ARG A 53 -17.28 -9.94 37.10
N PRO A 54 -16.80 -8.82 36.50
CA PRO A 54 -17.72 -7.87 35.91
C PRO A 54 -18.55 -8.61 34.87
N GLU A 55 -19.86 -8.67 35.08
CA GLU A 55 -20.80 -9.10 34.05
C GLU A 55 -20.73 -8.07 32.94
N TYR A 56 -19.88 -8.32 31.95
CA TYR A 56 -19.92 -7.58 30.71
C TYR A 56 -21.28 -7.84 30.06
N PRO A 57 -22.07 -6.82 29.75
CA PRO A 57 -23.33 -7.01 29.05
C PRO A 57 -23.02 -7.61 27.68
N VAL A 58 -23.29 -8.90 27.51
CA VAL A 58 -23.28 -9.57 26.21
C VAL A 58 -24.55 -9.14 25.48
N ALA A 59 -24.52 -7.93 24.92
CA ALA A 59 -25.55 -7.45 24.02
C ALA A 59 -24.95 -6.39 23.09
N ARG A 60 -24.32 -6.86 22.01
CA ARG A 60 -24.50 -6.23 20.71
C ARG A 60 -24.71 -7.33 19.70
N GLU A 61 -25.91 -7.30 19.14
CA GLU A 61 -26.34 -8.06 17.99
C GLU A 61 -25.19 -8.12 16.99
N GLN A 62 -24.85 -9.35 16.58
CA GLN A 62 -24.09 -9.58 15.36
C GLN A 62 -24.81 -8.76 14.27
N PRO A 63 -24.18 -7.78 13.61
CA PRO A 63 -24.66 -7.37 12.30
C PRO A 63 -24.68 -8.66 11.50
N SER A 64 -25.87 -9.13 11.14
CA SER A 64 -25.99 -10.25 10.25
C SER A 64 -25.27 -9.84 8.96
N GLU A 65 -24.03 -10.31 8.81
CA GLU A 65 -23.36 -10.41 7.52
C GLU A 65 -24.28 -11.30 6.69
N GLN A 66 -25.22 -10.66 5.99
CA GLN A 66 -26.03 -11.28 4.97
C GLN A 66 -25.04 -11.65 3.86
N LEU A 67 -24.43 -12.84 3.98
CA LEU A 67 -23.69 -13.43 2.89
C LEU A 67 -24.66 -13.54 1.70
N PRO A 68 -24.22 -13.19 0.47
CA PRO A 68 -25.05 -13.29 -0.73
C PRO A 68 -25.63 -14.71 -0.83
N SER A 69 -26.96 -14.82 -0.81
CA SER A 69 -27.66 -16.08 -0.58
C SER A 69 -28.01 -16.81 -1.87
N SER A 70 -27.98 -16.15 -3.02
CA SER A 70 -28.19 -16.79 -4.33
C SER A 70 -26.89 -17.05 -5.07
N SER A 71 -26.85 -18.13 -5.85
CA SER A 71 -25.72 -18.46 -6.73
C SER A 71 -25.41 -17.38 -7.77
N GLU A 72 -26.41 -16.58 -8.15
CA GLU A 72 -26.25 -15.45 -9.07
C GLU A 72 -25.61 -14.24 -8.37
N GLU A 73 -26.07 -13.88 -7.16
CA GLU A 73 -25.43 -12.82 -6.36
C GLU A 73 -23.99 -13.18 -6.01
N ILE A 74 -23.71 -14.44 -5.64
CA ILE A 74 -22.34 -14.91 -5.37
C ILE A 74 -21.47 -14.77 -6.63
N ARG A 75 -22.01 -15.07 -7.81
CA ARG A 75 -21.28 -14.95 -9.08
C ARG A 75 -20.97 -13.48 -9.37
N GLU A 76 -21.94 -12.59 -9.23
CA GLU A 76 -21.76 -11.15 -9.46
C GLU A 76 -20.74 -10.55 -8.47
N VAL A 77 -20.85 -10.88 -7.18
CA VAL A 77 -19.89 -10.41 -6.16
C VAL A 77 -18.49 -10.92 -6.47
N LYS A 78 -18.35 -12.18 -6.89
CA LYS A 78 -17.05 -12.75 -7.28
C LYS A 78 -16.46 -12.05 -8.50
N GLU A 79 -17.26 -11.80 -9.54
CA GLU A 79 -16.82 -11.07 -10.73
C GLU A 79 -16.37 -9.66 -10.38
N ARG A 80 -17.09 -8.96 -9.50
CA ARG A 80 -16.67 -7.64 -8.99
C ARG A 80 -15.38 -7.70 -8.18
N LEU A 81 -15.22 -8.70 -7.32
CA LEU A 81 -14.00 -8.89 -6.54
C LEU A 81 -12.78 -9.10 -7.44
N GLU A 82 -12.89 -9.95 -8.47
CA GLU A 82 -11.82 -10.20 -9.43
C GLU A 82 -11.38 -8.90 -10.15
N ARG A 83 -12.33 -8.02 -10.50
CA ARG A 83 -12.02 -6.70 -11.08
C ARG A 83 -11.30 -5.78 -10.08
N VAL A 84 -11.74 -5.74 -8.83
CA VAL A 84 -11.08 -4.94 -7.78
C VAL A 84 -9.67 -5.45 -7.49
N GLU A 85 -9.47 -6.77 -7.46
CA GLU A 85 -8.13 -7.37 -7.34
C GLU A 85 -7.23 -6.95 -8.50
N ALA A 86 -7.74 -6.93 -9.73
CA ALA A 86 -6.99 -6.46 -10.89
C ALA A 86 -6.53 -4.99 -10.76
N LEU A 87 -7.33 -4.14 -10.12
CA LEU A 87 -6.98 -2.73 -9.84
C LEU A 87 -5.82 -2.60 -8.85
N LEU A 88 -5.78 -3.47 -7.84
CA LEU A 88 -4.76 -3.47 -6.78
C LEU A 88 -3.50 -4.28 -7.14
N ARG A 89 -3.60 -5.16 -8.15
CA ARG A 89 -2.47 -5.95 -8.64
C ARG A 89 -1.32 -5.02 -9.00
N THR A 90 -0.17 -5.29 -8.40
CA THR A 90 1.05 -4.53 -8.65
C THR A 90 1.80 -5.08 -9.86
N ALA A 91 2.24 -4.21 -10.75
CA ALA A 91 3.11 -4.56 -11.87
C ALA A 91 4.41 -5.21 -11.38
N ALA A 92 4.93 -6.14 -12.18
CA ALA A 92 6.23 -6.72 -11.92
C ALA A 92 7.33 -5.63 -11.86
N PRO A 93 8.39 -5.81 -11.04
CA PRO A 93 9.52 -4.89 -11.02
C PRO A 93 10.05 -4.62 -12.43
N GLY A 94 10.31 -3.35 -12.75
CA GLY A 94 10.76 -2.92 -14.07
C GLY A 94 9.65 -2.73 -15.13
N ARG A 95 8.39 -3.04 -14.80
CA ARG A 95 7.22 -2.76 -15.66
C ARG A 95 6.33 -1.64 -15.13
N TYR A 96 6.87 -0.78 -14.27
CA TYR A 96 6.18 0.41 -13.79
C TYR A 96 6.08 1.46 -14.88
N LEU A 97 5.04 2.29 -14.81
CA LEU A 97 4.92 3.45 -15.68
C LEU A 97 5.53 4.67 -14.97
N VAL A 98 6.52 5.28 -15.59
CA VAL A 98 7.18 6.49 -15.07
C VAL A 98 6.59 7.70 -15.78
N LEU A 99 5.96 8.59 -15.02
CA LEU A 99 5.45 9.85 -15.51
C LEU A 99 6.57 10.86 -15.69
N ARG A 100 6.35 11.86 -16.54
CA ARG A 100 7.36 12.89 -16.81
C ARG A 100 7.76 13.72 -15.58
N ASP A 101 6.85 13.88 -14.63
CA ASP A 101 7.09 14.55 -13.35
C ASP A 101 7.88 13.69 -12.34
N GLY A 102 8.30 12.48 -12.74
CA GLY A 102 9.07 11.55 -11.92
C GLY A 102 8.23 10.61 -11.06
N LYS A 103 6.89 10.77 -11.05
CA LYS A 103 6.01 9.87 -10.31
C LYS A 103 5.97 8.49 -10.97
N ILE A 104 6.02 7.44 -10.15
CA ILE A 104 6.00 6.05 -10.60
C ILE A 104 4.64 5.44 -10.27
N LEU A 105 3.97 4.89 -11.29
CA LEU A 105 2.71 4.17 -11.16
C LEU A 105 2.98 2.67 -11.16
N LYS A 106 2.50 1.99 -10.13
CA LYS A 106 2.74 0.56 -9.92
C LYS A 106 1.53 -0.30 -10.24
N ASN A 107 0.33 0.25 -10.14
CA ASN A 107 -0.94 -0.44 -10.42
C ASN A 107 -1.96 0.51 -11.07
N ILE A 108 -3.11 -0.02 -11.45
CA ILE A 108 -4.18 0.75 -12.11
C ILE A 108 -4.82 1.76 -11.12
N ALA A 109 -4.84 1.45 -9.82
CA ALA A 109 -5.29 2.37 -8.78
C ALA A 109 -4.43 3.65 -8.71
N ASP A 110 -3.12 3.51 -8.85
CA ASP A 110 -2.16 4.61 -8.89
C ASP A 110 -2.42 5.50 -10.10
N LEU A 111 -2.70 4.89 -11.26
CA LEU A 111 -3.07 5.62 -12.48
C LEU A 111 -4.34 6.45 -12.25
N ARG A 112 -5.41 5.83 -11.71
CA ARG A 112 -6.66 6.55 -11.40
C ARG A 112 -6.39 7.75 -10.49
N SER A 113 -5.63 7.54 -9.42
CA SER A 113 -5.28 8.59 -8.46
C SER A 113 -4.39 9.67 -9.07
N ALA A 114 -3.46 9.28 -9.95
CA ALA A 114 -2.60 10.21 -10.67
C ALA A 114 -3.40 11.08 -11.63
N LEU A 115 -4.33 10.54 -12.41
CA LEU A 115 -5.14 11.31 -13.37
C LEU A 115 -5.91 12.47 -12.72
N VAL A 116 -6.36 12.31 -11.47
CA VAL A 116 -7.05 13.37 -10.71
C VAL A 116 -6.15 14.57 -10.46
N THR A 117 -4.88 14.33 -10.14
CA THR A 117 -3.92 15.36 -9.69
C THR A 117 -2.92 15.77 -10.77
N MET A 118 -2.83 15.01 -11.86
CA MET A 118 -1.90 15.21 -12.96
C MET A 118 -2.17 16.50 -13.71
N SER A 119 -1.11 17.23 -14.06
CA SER A 119 -1.20 18.41 -14.92
C SER A 119 -1.59 18.02 -16.35
N SER A 120 -2.23 18.95 -17.07
CA SER A 120 -2.55 18.71 -18.49
C SER A 120 -1.30 18.53 -19.35
N GLU A 121 -0.19 19.19 -19.00
CA GLU A 121 1.10 19.02 -19.69
C GLU A 121 1.62 17.59 -19.55
N THR A 122 1.71 17.05 -18.34
CA THR A 122 2.14 15.67 -18.09
C THR A 122 1.24 14.68 -18.82
N PHE A 123 -0.08 14.91 -18.80
CA PHE A 123 -1.03 14.03 -19.50
C PHE A 123 -0.81 14.00 -21.01
N ASN A 124 -0.66 15.17 -21.66
CA ASN A 124 -0.51 15.27 -23.11
C ASN A 124 0.81 14.67 -23.63
N LEU A 125 1.81 14.49 -22.77
CA LEU A 125 3.05 13.77 -23.12
C LEU A 125 2.85 12.25 -23.23
N HIS A 126 1.86 11.71 -22.50
CA HIS A 126 1.53 10.30 -22.47
C HIS A 126 0.35 9.94 -23.37
N VAL A 127 -0.53 10.91 -23.65
CA VAL A 127 -1.72 10.74 -24.48
C VAL A 127 -1.73 11.81 -25.57
N ASN A 128 -1.58 11.36 -26.80
CA ASN A 128 -1.66 12.19 -28.01
C ASN A 128 -2.40 11.42 -29.12
N PHE A 129 -2.46 12.00 -30.32
CA PHE A 129 -3.20 11.42 -31.44
C PHE A 129 -2.62 10.10 -31.97
N GLU A 130 -1.34 9.81 -31.70
CA GLU A 130 -0.65 8.59 -32.17
C GLU A 130 -0.55 7.54 -31.07
N ARG A 131 -0.52 7.96 -29.80
CA ARG A 131 -0.14 7.08 -28.69
C ARG A 131 -0.86 7.41 -27.40
N ASN A 132 -1.19 6.34 -26.69
CA ASN A 132 -1.73 6.38 -25.34
C ASN A 132 -0.94 5.41 -24.45
N ASP A 133 0.03 5.94 -23.71
CA ASP A 133 0.92 5.15 -22.85
C ASP A 133 0.15 4.43 -21.74
N PHE A 134 -0.93 5.03 -21.25
CA PHE A 134 -1.77 4.43 -20.22
C PHE A 134 -2.48 3.18 -20.74
N ALA A 135 -3.11 3.27 -21.90
CA ALA A 135 -3.75 2.12 -22.55
C ALA A 135 -2.74 1.00 -22.86
N ASN A 136 -1.57 1.35 -23.41
CA ASN A 136 -0.51 0.40 -23.70
C ASN A 136 0.04 -0.29 -22.44
N TRP A 137 0.20 0.46 -21.36
CA TRP A 137 0.66 -0.06 -20.09
C TRP A 137 -0.36 -1.04 -19.49
N VAL A 138 -1.65 -0.67 -19.48
CA VAL A 138 -2.75 -1.54 -19.03
C VAL A 138 -2.80 -2.83 -19.86
N ARG A 139 -2.71 -2.72 -21.20
CA ARG A 139 -2.73 -3.87 -22.12
C ARG A 139 -1.55 -4.82 -21.90
N ASN A 140 -0.34 -4.29 -21.77
CA ASN A 140 0.89 -5.09 -21.84
C ASN A 140 1.46 -5.51 -20.49
N VAL A 141 1.03 -4.88 -19.39
CA VAL A 141 1.51 -5.19 -18.04
C VAL A 141 0.46 -5.91 -17.21
N PHE A 142 -0.80 -5.51 -17.35
CA PHE A 142 -1.92 -6.10 -16.60
C PHE A 142 -2.75 -7.07 -17.46
N LEU A 143 -2.53 -7.12 -18.77
CA LEU A 143 -3.28 -7.97 -19.70
C LEU A 143 -4.79 -7.69 -19.73
N GLU A 144 -5.21 -6.52 -19.23
CA GLU A 144 -6.60 -6.06 -19.21
C GLU A 144 -6.97 -5.44 -20.56
N LYS A 145 -7.18 -6.28 -21.56
CA LYS A 145 -7.39 -5.86 -22.96
C LYS A 145 -8.63 -4.99 -23.13
N GLU A 146 -9.75 -5.38 -22.53
CA GLU A 146 -11.01 -4.63 -22.63
C GLU A 146 -10.87 -3.22 -22.05
N LEU A 147 -10.28 -3.11 -20.86
CA LEU A 147 -10.02 -1.81 -20.25
C LEU A 147 -9.06 -0.97 -21.11
N ALA A 148 -7.99 -1.58 -21.62
CA ALA A 148 -7.03 -0.89 -22.48
C ALA A 148 -7.70 -0.32 -23.75
N GLU A 149 -8.58 -1.08 -24.40
CA GLU A 149 -9.30 -0.64 -25.59
C GLU A 149 -10.24 0.54 -25.28
N ARG A 150 -10.93 0.51 -24.15
CA ARG A 150 -11.74 1.65 -23.69
C ARG A 150 -10.86 2.88 -23.43
N LEU A 151 -9.70 2.70 -22.80
CA LEU A 151 -8.76 3.79 -22.51
C LEU A 151 -8.09 4.36 -23.76
N GLU A 152 -7.87 3.56 -24.80
CA GLU A 152 -7.21 3.97 -26.03
C GLU A 152 -7.96 5.10 -26.74
N GLY A 153 -9.30 5.03 -26.74
CA GLY A 153 -10.18 6.08 -27.26
C GLY A 153 -10.38 7.29 -26.34
N ALA A 154 -9.75 7.32 -25.16
CA ALA A 154 -9.91 8.41 -24.21
C ALA A 154 -8.89 9.54 -24.44
N THR A 155 -9.37 10.73 -24.77
CA THR A 155 -8.52 11.89 -25.12
C THR A 155 -8.40 12.90 -23.98
N SER A 156 -9.07 12.67 -22.85
CA SER A 156 -9.01 13.55 -21.68
C SER A 156 -8.91 12.77 -20.39
N ARG A 157 -8.29 13.40 -19.37
CA ARG A 157 -8.20 12.85 -18.01
C ARG A 157 -9.57 12.48 -17.44
N ALA A 158 -10.56 13.36 -17.60
CA ALA A 158 -11.90 13.14 -17.10
C ALA A 158 -12.56 11.90 -17.73
N GLN A 159 -12.41 11.74 -19.05
CA GLN A 159 -12.92 10.56 -19.75
C GLN A 159 -12.25 9.27 -19.27
N MET A 160 -10.93 9.27 -19.09
CA MET A 160 -10.21 8.11 -18.54
C MET A 160 -10.64 7.77 -17.11
N ILE A 161 -10.78 8.76 -16.24
CA ILE A 161 -11.24 8.55 -14.84
C ILE A 161 -12.62 7.90 -14.85
N ARG A 162 -13.54 8.40 -15.70
CA ARG A 162 -14.87 7.82 -15.85
C ARG A 162 -14.80 6.35 -16.29
N ILE A 163 -14.02 6.06 -17.33
CA ILE A 163 -13.85 4.67 -17.83
C ILE A 163 -13.29 3.76 -16.74
N LEU A 164 -12.29 4.22 -15.98
CA LEU A 164 -11.73 3.46 -14.88
C LEU A 164 -12.78 3.19 -13.80
N ASN A 165 -13.56 4.18 -13.37
CA ASN A 165 -14.60 3.97 -12.38
C ASN A 165 -15.67 2.97 -12.88
N GLU A 166 -16.20 3.19 -14.08
CA GLU A 166 -17.20 2.30 -14.70
C GLU A 166 -16.72 0.86 -14.90
N TYR A 167 -15.40 0.63 -15.00
CA TYR A 167 -14.85 -0.71 -15.18
C TYR A 167 -14.72 -1.47 -13.86
N PHE A 168 -14.56 -0.76 -12.72
CA PHE A 168 -14.27 -1.36 -11.42
C PHE A 168 -15.40 -1.21 -10.39
N ASP A 169 -16.44 -0.42 -10.68
CA ASP A 169 -17.69 -0.35 -9.90
C ASP A 169 -18.52 -1.64 -10.02
#